data_AF-A0A955K9S5-F1
#
_entry.id   AF-A0A955K9S5-F1
#
_cell.length_a   1.000
_cell.length_b   1.000
_cell.length_c   1.000
_cell.angle_alpha   90.00
_cell.angle_beta   90.00
_cell.angle_gamma   90.00
#
_symmetry.space_group_name_H-M   'P 1'
#
loop_
_entity.id
_entity.type
_entity.pdbx_description
1 polymer ?
#
loop_
_entity_poly.entity_id
_entity_poly.type
_entity_poly.pdbx_seq_one_letter_code
_entity_poly.pdbx_strand_id
1 'polypeptide(L)'
;MSQLLKQEKILFDSVMNKETDKDTVSAFYDYANFLSEEGISLVAHLHNELKDRQNEIDEYEKLYSDIIEKIKIDTSKLQKLVKKLGLENDPLFIDRFNDVQSFIDGNWSVPPLTCFDNVRLDYMDILRKLDDLGYTQEIEPYTIVYSSYNPKPKDAYAFDNRKKYYSLLKAFNKKDSRSVVGSLMRILGTLADLNNPESEYSYTRSSLVAHVDKVHNSIILNNPEPSEKTDVNDRIFWIDGDDIYHYKVGKMNYRKRGSNDPKYIQAFKNVINYVPAGTVQMGISEFKKRIHKTDKISCNYRTTIGKSARSFIGFLKKNKVKNIHSKSNMEILDVTDDYVTFLNNL
;
A
#
# COMPACT_ATOMS: atom_id res chain seq x y z
N MET A 1 -2.58 -13.84 -21.52
CA MET A 1 -3.11 -13.64 -20.15
C MET A 1 -3.21 -14.96 -19.38
N SER A 2 -4.07 -15.91 -19.77
CA SER A 2 -4.18 -17.22 -19.08
C SER A 2 -2.85 -18.00 -18.99
N GLN A 3 -2.06 -18.04 -20.07
CA GLN A 3 -0.73 -18.67 -20.05
C GLN A 3 0.23 -17.99 -19.05
N LEU A 4 0.21 -16.65 -18.98
CA LEU A 4 1.04 -15.88 -18.04
C LEU A 4 0.62 -16.13 -16.59
N LEU A 5 -0.69 -16.20 -16.31
CA LEU A 5 -1.20 -16.55 -14.97
C LEU A 5 -0.79 -17.96 -14.55
N LYS A 6 -0.85 -18.93 -15.48
CA LYS A 6 -0.40 -20.29 -15.22
C LYS A 6 1.09 -20.36 -14.91
N GLN A 7 1.91 -19.62 -15.67
CA GLN A 7 3.36 -19.55 -15.46
C GLN A 7 3.69 -18.84 -14.13
N GLU A 8 3.03 -17.72 -13.83
CA GLU A 8 3.17 -17.01 -12.56
C GLU A 8 2.86 -17.93 -11.38
N LYS A 9 1.76 -18.70 -11.45
CA LYS A 9 1.38 -19.64 -10.41
C LYS A 9 2.41 -20.74 -10.20
N ILE A 10 2.96 -21.31 -11.27
CA ILE A 10 4.02 -22.34 -11.17
C ILE A 10 5.25 -21.78 -10.44
N LEU A 11 5.66 -20.56 -10.78
CA LEU A 11 6.81 -19.90 -10.16
C LEU A 11 6.51 -19.52 -8.71
N PHE A 12 5.31 -19.01 -8.42
CA PHE A 12 4.84 -18.75 -7.07
C PHE A 12 4.90 -20.02 -6.21
N ASP A 13 4.30 -21.12 -6.66
CA ASP A 13 4.30 -22.40 -5.96
C ASP A 13 5.74 -22.92 -5.75
N SER A 14 6.63 -22.70 -6.73
CA SER A 14 8.06 -23.04 -6.59
C SER A 14 8.71 -22.31 -5.41
N VAL A 15 8.47 -20.99 -5.26
CA VAL A 15 9.00 -20.18 -4.14
C VAL A 15 8.43 -20.67 -2.80
N MET A 16 7.11 -20.87 -2.73
CA MET A 16 6.43 -21.20 -1.49
C MET A 16 6.84 -22.56 -0.90
N ASN A 17 7.17 -23.52 -1.78
CA ASN A 17 7.48 -24.90 -1.42
C ASN A 17 8.96 -25.15 -1.10
N LYS A 18 9.86 -24.15 -1.18
CA LYS A 18 11.26 -24.32 -0.75
C LYS A 18 11.37 -24.27 0.76
N GLU A 19 12.24 -25.12 1.32
CA GLU A 19 12.47 -25.24 2.77
C GLU A 19 13.73 -24.54 3.25
N THR A 20 14.71 -24.31 2.37
CA THR A 20 15.98 -23.65 2.71
C THR A 20 16.06 -22.23 2.12
N ASP A 21 16.76 -21.32 2.78
CA ASP A 21 16.98 -19.95 2.28
C ASP A 21 17.63 -19.96 0.89
N LYS A 22 18.64 -20.82 0.68
CA LYS A 22 19.35 -20.94 -0.60
C LYS A 22 18.42 -21.34 -1.74
N ASP A 23 17.58 -22.35 -1.52
CA ASP A 23 16.64 -22.82 -2.54
C ASP A 23 15.54 -21.79 -2.78
N THR A 24 15.07 -21.10 -1.72
CA THR A 24 14.10 -20.01 -1.85
C THR A 24 14.66 -18.86 -2.67
N VAL A 25 15.92 -18.45 -2.46
CA VAL A 25 16.56 -17.38 -3.24
C VAL A 25 16.61 -17.74 -4.73
N SER A 26 16.98 -18.98 -5.06
CA SER A 26 16.98 -19.43 -6.45
C SER A 26 15.58 -19.39 -7.08
N ALA A 27 14.56 -19.92 -6.39
CA ALA A 27 13.19 -19.89 -6.91
C ALA A 27 12.62 -18.47 -6.98
N PHE A 28 13.00 -17.62 -6.02
CA PHE A 28 12.61 -16.21 -6.00
C PHE A 28 13.21 -15.47 -7.19
N TYR A 29 14.46 -15.73 -7.53
CA TYR A 29 15.13 -15.14 -8.69
C TYR A 29 14.35 -15.43 -9.98
N ASP A 30 13.90 -16.67 -10.17
CA ASP A 30 13.07 -17.05 -11.33
C ASP A 30 11.72 -16.30 -11.33
N TYR A 31 11.05 -16.21 -10.17
CA TYR A 31 9.79 -15.48 -10.03
C TYR A 31 9.94 -13.98 -10.32
N ALA A 32 10.98 -13.36 -9.76
CA ALA A 32 11.24 -11.94 -9.92
C ALA A 32 11.60 -11.58 -11.36
N ASN A 33 12.44 -12.38 -12.03
CA ASN A 33 12.76 -12.20 -13.45
C ASN A 33 11.53 -12.34 -14.33
N PHE A 34 10.70 -13.35 -14.08
CA PHE A 34 9.43 -13.50 -14.79
C PHE A 34 8.57 -12.24 -14.65
N LEU A 35 8.41 -11.70 -13.44
CA LEU A 35 7.63 -10.48 -13.24
C LEU A 35 8.21 -9.27 -13.98
N SER A 36 9.54 -9.12 -14.02
CA SER A 36 10.19 -7.98 -14.68
C SER A 36 10.16 -8.06 -16.21
N GLU A 37 10.23 -9.27 -16.79
CA GLU A 37 10.39 -9.45 -18.24
C GLU A 37 9.06 -9.78 -18.95
N GLU A 38 8.30 -10.75 -18.43
CA GLU A 38 7.14 -11.33 -19.12
C GLU A 38 5.81 -11.02 -18.39
N GLY A 39 5.87 -10.92 -17.06
CA GLY A 39 4.74 -10.79 -16.15
C GLY A 39 4.21 -9.37 -15.97
N ILE A 40 4.78 -8.36 -16.65
CA ILE A 40 4.42 -6.95 -16.44
C ILE A 40 2.92 -6.67 -16.66
N SER A 41 2.29 -7.39 -17.59
CA SER A 41 0.85 -7.27 -17.86
C SER A 41 -0.03 -7.75 -16.71
N LEU A 42 0.47 -8.66 -15.85
CA LEU A 42 -0.22 -9.17 -14.67
C LEU A 42 -0.27 -8.13 -13.54
N VAL A 43 0.62 -7.15 -13.55
CA VAL A 43 0.72 -6.11 -12.53
C VAL A 43 0.33 -4.72 -13.06
N ALA A 44 -0.20 -4.64 -14.29
CA ALA A 44 -0.55 -3.38 -14.93
C ALA A 44 -1.61 -2.56 -14.16
N HIS A 45 -2.48 -3.22 -13.39
CA HIS A 45 -3.47 -2.54 -12.53
C HIS A 45 -2.81 -1.69 -11.42
N LEU A 46 -1.56 -2.00 -11.06
CA LEU A 46 -0.79 -1.25 -10.07
C LEU A 46 -0.16 0.03 -10.65
N HIS A 47 -0.33 0.32 -11.95
CA HIS A 47 0.30 1.48 -12.59
C HIS A 47 0.00 2.81 -11.89
N ASN A 48 -1.27 3.05 -11.51
CA ASN A 48 -1.64 4.27 -10.80
C ASN A 48 -1.04 4.31 -9.39
N GLU A 49 -0.99 3.17 -8.69
CA GLU A 49 -0.37 3.09 -7.37
C GLU A 49 1.16 3.30 -7.44
N LEU A 50 1.81 2.82 -8.50
CA LEU A 50 3.23 3.09 -8.78
C LEU A 50 3.47 4.59 -9.01
N LYS A 51 2.59 5.24 -9.77
CA LYS A 51 2.66 6.68 -10.00
C LYS A 51 2.47 7.47 -8.71
N ASP A 52 1.46 7.12 -7.90
CA ASP A 52 1.21 7.77 -6.61
C ASP A 52 2.40 7.59 -5.67
N ARG A 53 2.98 6.38 -5.63
CA ARG A 53 4.21 6.10 -4.89
C ARG A 53 5.36 6.99 -5.36
N GLN A 54 5.57 7.13 -6.67
CA GLN A 54 6.64 7.99 -7.20
C GLN A 54 6.43 9.45 -6.81
N ASN A 55 5.20 9.97 -6.87
CA ASN A 55 4.91 11.33 -6.45
C ASN A 55 5.25 11.58 -4.96
N GLU A 56 5.00 10.60 -4.09
CA GLU A 56 5.38 10.68 -2.66
C GLU A 56 6.90 10.68 -2.48
N ILE A 57 7.63 9.92 -3.30
CA ILE A 57 9.10 9.90 -3.32
C ILE A 57 9.64 11.26 -3.71
N ASP A 58 9.17 11.79 -4.84
CA ASP A 58 9.57 13.09 -5.38
C ASP A 58 9.35 14.22 -4.34
N GLU A 59 8.29 14.13 -3.53
CA GLU A 59 8.00 15.12 -2.49
C GLU A 59 9.09 15.18 -1.41
N TYR A 60 9.46 14.03 -0.84
CA TYR A 60 10.47 14.03 0.23
C TYR A 60 11.90 14.17 -0.31
N GLU A 61 12.19 13.72 -1.54
CA GLU A 61 13.50 13.91 -2.19
C GLU A 61 13.75 15.37 -2.56
N LYS A 62 12.71 16.08 -3.02
CA LYS A 62 12.78 17.53 -3.18
C LYS A 62 13.09 18.22 -1.86
N LEU A 63 12.41 17.82 -0.78
CA LEU A 63 12.65 18.41 0.53
C LEU A 63 14.07 18.13 1.05
N TYR A 64 14.59 16.91 0.82
CA TYR A 64 15.97 16.57 1.11
C TYR A 64 16.93 17.50 0.35
N SER A 65 16.75 17.63 -0.96
CA SER A 65 17.58 18.46 -1.83
C SER A 65 17.55 19.94 -1.43
N ASP A 66 16.37 20.48 -1.10
CA ASP A 66 16.19 21.85 -0.61
C ASP A 66 16.95 22.08 0.70
N ILE A 67 16.97 21.10 1.62
CA ILE A 67 17.73 21.18 2.87
C ILE A 67 19.24 21.16 2.59
N ILE A 68 19.73 20.25 1.74
CA ILE A 68 21.15 20.18 1.37
C ILE A 68 21.62 21.49 0.74
N GLU A 69 20.84 22.07 -0.17
CA GLU A 69 21.19 23.33 -0.83
C GLU A 69 21.25 24.50 0.16
N LYS A 70 20.30 24.58 1.11
CA LYS A 70 20.37 25.56 2.21
C LYS A 70 21.64 25.39 3.04
N ILE A 71 21.97 24.16 3.45
CA ILE A 71 23.19 23.87 4.22
C ILE A 71 24.42 24.31 3.43
N LYS A 72 24.50 23.96 2.15
CA LYS A 72 25.63 24.33 1.28
C LYS A 72 25.81 25.84 1.15
N ILE A 73 24.73 26.57 0.87
CA ILE A 73 24.74 28.03 0.74
C ILE A 73 25.21 28.67 2.05
N ASP A 74 24.64 28.26 3.17
CA ASP A 74 24.94 28.90 4.44
C ASP A 74 26.32 28.52 4.98
N THR A 75 26.76 27.28 4.81
CA THR A 75 28.13 26.85 5.11
C THR A 75 29.15 27.67 4.32
N SER A 76 28.93 27.93 3.03
CA SER A 76 29.81 28.78 2.23
C SER A 76 29.91 30.22 2.77
N LYS A 77 28.81 30.78 3.25
CA LYS A 77 28.81 32.11 3.86
C LYS A 77 29.51 32.13 5.21
N LEU A 78 29.30 31.11 6.05
CA LEU A 78 29.98 30.97 7.34
C LEU A 78 31.49 30.79 7.18
N GLN A 79 31.95 29.99 6.21
CA GLN A 79 33.38 29.87 5.90
C GLN A 79 34.00 31.22 5.50
N LYS A 80 33.28 32.01 4.68
CA LYS A 80 33.71 33.37 4.31
C LYS A 80 33.77 34.30 5.51
N LEU A 81 32.80 34.20 6.43
CA LEU A 81 32.79 34.97 7.67
C LEU A 81 33.98 34.60 8.56
N VAL A 82 34.19 33.31 8.83
CA VAL A 82 35.31 32.80 9.63
C VAL A 82 36.66 33.26 9.07
N LYS A 83 36.83 33.18 7.74
CA LYS A 83 38.03 33.69 7.06
C LYS A 83 38.19 35.21 7.19
N LYS A 84 37.10 35.98 7.07
CA LYS A 84 37.14 37.45 7.25
C LYS A 84 37.54 37.83 8.68
N LEU A 85 37.16 37.02 9.66
CA LEU A 85 37.49 37.20 11.07
C LEU A 85 38.89 36.70 11.46
N GLY A 86 39.64 36.09 10.53
CA GLY A 86 40.97 35.52 10.79
C GLY A 86 40.95 34.27 11.66
N LEU A 87 39.83 33.53 11.66
CA LEU A 87 39.58 32.37 12.52
C LEU A 87 39.73 31.04 11.76
N GLU A 88 40.15 31.05 10.50
CA GLU A 88 40.21 29.86 9.64
C GLU A 88 41.15 28.75 10.11
N ASN A 89 42.09 29.06 11.01
CA ASN A 89 43.02 28.10 11.60
C ASN A 89 42.57 27.58 12.98
N ASP A 90 41.40 27.99 13.49
CA ASP A 90 40.86 27.43 14.73
C ASP A 90 40.53 25.93 14.48
N PRO A 91 41.07 25.00 15.30
CA PRO A 91 40.86 23.57 15.11
C PRO A 91 39.38 23.16 15.04
N LEU A 92 38.50 23.84 15.77
CA LEU A 92 37.06 23.54 15.76
C LEU A 92 36.44 23.88 14.41
N PHE A 93 36.79 25.03 13.82
CA PHE A 93 36.23 25.40 12.51
C PHE A 93 36.72 24.46 11.41
N ILE A 94 38.00 24.07 11.43
CA ILE A 94 38.55 23.11 10.45
C ILE A 94 37.78 21.79 10.53
N ASP A 95 37.66 21.22 11.73
CA ASP A 95 36.97 19.94 11.96
C ASP A 95 35.50 20.00 11.52
N ARG A 96 34.74 20.96 12.05
CA ARG A 96 33.30 21.06 11.79
C ARG A 96 32.95 21.41 10.36
N PHE A 97 33.73 22.27 9.69
CA PHE A 97 33.49 22.53 8.27
C PHE A 97 33.79 21.31 7.40
N ASN A 98 34.81 20.52 7.74
CA ASN A 98 35.12 19.28 7.01
C ASN A 98 34.01 18.23 7.14
N ASP A 99 33.42 18.08 8.33
CA ASP A 99 32.29 17.16 8.56
C ASP A 99 31.05 17.57 7.76
N VAL A 100 30.69 18.86 7.84
CA VAL A 100 29.55 19.41 7.09
C VAL A 100 29.79 19.32 5.59
N GLN A 101 31.01 19.58 5.11
CA GLN A 101 31.36 19.50 3.70
C GLN A 101 31.32 18.06 3.19
N SER A 102 31.83 17.11 3.97
CA SER A 102 31.75 15.68 3.66
C SER A 102 30.30 15.23 3.48
N PHE A 103 29.38 15.79 4.27
CA PHE A 103 27.94 15.51 4.15
C PHE A 103 27.35 16.10 2.86
N ILE A 104 27.67 17.36 2.55
CA ILE A 104 27.24 18.01 1.31
C ILE A 104 27.73 17.23 0.08
N ASP A 105 28.96 16.73 0.13
CA ASP A 105 29.60 16.02 -0.99
C ASP A 105 29.13 14.55 -1.12
N GLY A 106 28.32 14.05 -0.19
CA GLY A 106 27.82 12.68 -0.21
C GLY A 106 28.86 11.63 0.17
N ASN A 107 29.98 12.03 0.77
CA ASN A 107 31.08 11.14 1.17
C ASN A 107 30.80 10.37 2.49
N TRP A 108 29.58 10.46 3.02
CA TRP A 108 29.19 9.73 4.22
C TRP A 108 28.83 8.28 3.87
N SER A 109 29.47 7.33 4.54
CA SER A 109 29.18 5.90 4.41
C SER A 109 27.77 5.62 4.94
N VAL A 110 26.79 5.67 4.04
CA VAL A 110 25.34 5.49 4.28
C VAL A 110 24.73 6.65 5.08
N PRO A 111 23.67 7.34 4.60
CA PRO A 111 22.96 8.32 5.41
C PRO A 111 21.96 7.56 6.32
N PRO A 112 22.25 7.36 7.62
CA PRO A 112 21.23 6.86 8.54
C PRO A 112 20.08 7.85 8.61
N LEU A 113 18.93 7.37 9.10
CA LEU A 113 17.74 8.18 9.42
C LEU A 113 18.03 9.42 10.30
N THR A 114 19.24 9.56 10.85
CA THR A 114 19.69 10.65 11.73
C THR A 114 20.81 11.51 11.12
N CYS A 115 21.14 11.37 9.83
CA CYS A 115 22.26 12.08 9.21
C CYS A 115 22.19 13.60 9.39
N PHE A 116 21.01 14.21 9.19
CA PHE A 116 20.83 15.64 9.43
C PHE A 116 21.04 16.02 10.89
N ASP A 117 20.71 15.16 11.86
CA ASP A 117 20.86 15.52 13.27
C ASP A 117 22.33 15.57 13.70
N ASN A 118 23.19 14.71 13.17
CA ASN A 118 24.63 14.74 13.41
C ASN A 118 25.26 16.00 12.81
N VAL A 119 25.06 16.20 11.50
CA VAL A 119 25.63 17.35 10.77
C VAL A 119 25.10 18.68 11.33
N ARG A 120 23.86 18.68 11.82
CA ARG A 120 23.30 19.84 12.52
C ARG A 120 24.05 20.16 13.80
N LEU A 121 24.52 19.16 14.56
CA LEU A 121 25.32 19.43 15.76
C LEU A 121 26.65 20.08 15.38
N ASP A 122 27.31 19.58 14.34
CA ASP A 122 28.57 20.16 13.85
C ASP A 122 28.38 21.60 13.37
N TYR A 123 27.31 21.83 12.62
CA TYR A 123 26.91 23.16 12.17
C TYR A 123 26.59 24.10 13.35
N MET A 124 25.94 23.59 14.39
CA MET A 124 25.61 24.37 15.58
C MET A 124 26.84 24.71 16.42
N ASP A 125 27.87 23.85 16.44
CA ASP A 125 29.12 24.14 17.13
C ASP A 125 29.87 25.31 16.48
N ILE A 126 29.82 25.44 15.15
CA ILE A 126 30.35 26.61 14.42
C ILE A 126 29.63 27.88 14.90
N LEU A 127 28.29 27.86 14.94
CA LEU A 127 27.51 29.02 15.37
C LEU A 127 27.76 29.37 16.84
N ARG A 128 27.81 28.38 17.74
CA ARG A 128 28.09 28.59 19.17
C ARG A 128 29.48 29.20 19.38
N LYS A 129 30.49 28.71 18.67
CA LYS A 129 31.84 29.25 18.77
C LYS A 129 31.89 30.72 18.35
N LEU A 130 31.19 31.09 17.28
CA LEU A 130 31.07 32.48 16.86
C LEU A 130 30.30 33.34 17.88
N ASP A 131 29.24 32.80 18.48
CA ASP A 131 28.48 33.46 19.57
C ASP A 131 29.36 33.71 20.80
N ASP A 132 30.11 32.69 21.24
CA ASP A 132 31.02 32.74 22.38
C ASP A 132 32.16 33.76 22.17
N LEU A 133 32.53 34.02 20.90
CA LEU A 133 33.51 35.04 20.51
C LEU A 133 32.90 36.45 20.35
N GLY A 134 31.59 36.61 20.54
CA GLY A 134 30.89 37.90 20.51
C GLY A 134 30.31 38.29 19.15
N TYR A 135 30.26 37.38 18.17
CA TYR A 135 29.73 37.63 16.81
C TYR A 135 28.24 37.28 16.68
N THR A 136 27.44 37.52 17.73
CA THR A 136 26.02 37.16 17.79
C THR A 136 25.19 37.78 16.65
N GLN A 137 25.49 39.03 16.27
CA GLN A 137 24.74 39.73 15.21
C GLN A 137 25.02 39.12 13.83
N GLU A 138 26.26 38.68 13.58
CA GLU A 138 26.67 38.08 12.32
C GLU A 138 26.09 36.69 12.13
N ILE A 139 25.80 35.97 13.21
CA ILE A 139 25.23 34.62 13.15
C ILE A 139 23.69 34.58 13.21
N GLU A 140 23.03 35.68 13.61
CA GLU A 140 21.57 35.77 13.72
C GLU A 140 20.82 35.23 12.48
N PRO A 141 21.23 35.54 11.23
CA PRO A 141 20.56 35.04 10.02
C PRO A 141 20.58 33.51 9.86
N TYR A 142 21.47 32.79 10.55
CA TYR A 142 21.60 31.34 10.47
C TYR A 142 20.89 30.60 11.62
N THR A 143 20.29 31.34 12.56
CA THR A 143 19.68 30.77 13.77
C THR A 143 18.16 30.92 13.78
N ILE A 144 17.47 29.94 14.38
CA ILE A 144 16.04 30.03 14.70
C ILE A 144 15.90 30.44 16.16
N VAL A 145 15.29 31.60 16.40
CA VAL A 145 15.01 32.08 17.75
C VAL A 145 13.59 31.65 18.15
N TYR A 146 13.46 30.61 18.98
CA TYR A 146 12.20 30.35 19.69
C TYR A 146 12.05 31.37 20.82
N SER A 147 10.93 32.10 20.85
CA SER A 147 10.68 33.18 21.81
C SER A 147 10.80 32.71 23.27
N SER A 148 11.14 33.68 24.12
CA SER A 148 11.41 33.64 25.57
C SER A 148 12.88 33.40 26.01
N TYR A 149 13.49 34.52 26.43
CA TYR A 149 14.48 34.74 27.49
C TYR A 149 15.90 34.14 27.45
N ASN A 150 16.35 33.57 26.32
CA ASN A 150 17.80 33.35 26.12
C ASN A 150 18.12 33.19 24.63
N PRO A 151 18.82 34.15 23.98
CA PRO A 151 19.10 34.13 22.54
C PRO A 151 20.28 33.21 22.17
N LYS A 152 20.45 32.08 22.88
CA LYS A 152 21.39 31.05 22.42
C LYS A 152 20.86 30.46 21.12
N PRO A 153 21.72 30.05 20.16
CA PRO A 153 21.28 29.34 18.96
C PRO A 153 20.37 28.15 19.35
N LYS A 154 19.04 28.26 19.13
CA LYS A 154 18.07 27.21 19.52
C LYS A 154 17.91 26.16 18.42
N ASP A 155 18.18 26.53 17.17
CA ASP A 155 18.37 25.61 16.05
C ASP A 155 18.99 26.36 14.85
N ALA A 156 19.50 25.63 13.85
CA ALA A 156 20.06 26.20 12.63
C ALA A 156 18.98 26.33 11.54
N TYR A 157 18.88 27.51 10.90
CA TYR A 157 17.86 27.80 9.87
C TYR A 157 17.95 26.84 8.67
N ALA A 158 19.17 26.48 8.27
CA ALA A 158 19.41 25.52 7.18
C ALA A 158 18.75 24.15 7.41
N PHE A 159 18.39 23.81 8.66
CA PHE A 159 17.83 22.52 9.08
C PHE A 159 16.35 22.60 9.52
N ASP A 160 15.66 23.72 9.26
CA ASP A 160 14.27 23.98 9.68
C ASP A 160 13.29 22.88 9.25
N ASN A 161 13.46 22.36 8.03
CA ASN A 161 12.58 21.40 7.40
C ASN A 161 12.92 19.94 7.67
N ARG A 162 14.01 19.62 8.39
CA ARG A 162 14.43 18.22 8.63
C ARG A 162 13.34 17.39 9.32
N LYS A 163 12.59 17.99 10.25
CA LYS A 163 11.49 17.31 10.96
C LYS A 163 10.35 16.97 10.01
N LYS A 164 10.04 17.85 9.06
CA LYS A 164 9.04 17.60 8.02
C LYS A 164 9.51 16.47 7.11
N TYR A 165 10.77 16.48 6.67
CA TYR A 165 11.39 15.41 5.90
C TYR A 165 11.27 14.05 6.61
N TYR A 166 11.70 13.96 7.87
CA TYR A 166 11.59 12.72 8.65
C TYR A 166 10.14 12.25 8.84
N SER A 167 9.20 13.17 9.02
CA SER A 167 7.78 12.83 9.12
C SER A 167 7.24 12.24 7.83
N LEU A 168 7.57 12.83 6.68
CA LEU A 168 7.15 12.33 5.36
C LEU A 168 7.77 10.97 5.07
N LEU A 169 9.08 10.83 5.24
CA LEU A 169 9.80 9.56 5.03
C LEU A 169 9.25 8.44 5.91
N LYS A 170 8.98 8.72 7.19
CA LYS A 170 8.39 7.75 8.13
C LYS A 170 6.97 7.34 7.72
N ALA A 171 6.15 8.29 7.28
CA ALA A 171 4.80 8.02 6.81
C ALA A 171 4.82 7.16 5.55
N PHE A 172 5.68 7.52 4.58
CA PHE A 172 5.94 6.76 3.36
C PHE A 172 6.37 5.33 3.67
N ASN A 173 7.44 5.12 4.45
CA ASN A 173 7.95 3.79 4.80
C ASN A 173 6.89 2.90 5.49
N LYS A 174 6.07 3.49 6.36
CA LYS A 174 4.97 2.78 7.03
C LYS A 174 3.87 2.36 6.05
N LYS A 175 3.55 3.20 5.06
CA LYS A 175 2.57 2.90 4.01
C LYS A 175 3.12 1.85 3.04
N ASP A 176 4.36 2.04 2.58
CA ASP A 176 5.04 1.21 1.59
C ASP A 176 5.32 -0.22 2.08
N SER A 177 5.73 -0.38 3.33
CA SER A 177 5.93 -1.71 3.94
C SER A 177 4.66 -2.58 3.90
N ARG A 178 3.48 -1.96 3.85
CA ARG A 178 2.18 -2.64 3.88
C ARG A 178 1.54 -2.79 2.50
N SER A 179 1.90 -1.96 1.53
CA SER A 179 1.28 -1.94 0.20
C SER A 179 1.72 -3.13 -0.67
N VAL A 180 0.92 -3.40 -1.71
CA VAL A 180 1.27 -4.36 -2.77
C VAL A 180 2.42 -3.80 -3.60
N VAL A 181 2.33 -2.54 -4.03
CA VAL A 181 3.38 -1.88 -4.81
C VAL A 181 4.72 -1.86 -4.07
N GLY A 182 4.73 -1.55 -2.76
CA GLY A 182 5.98 -1.59 -2.00
C GLY A 182 6.57 -2.99 -1.93
N SER A 183 5.73 -4.04 -1.97
CA SER A 183 6.21 -5.42 -2.02
C SER A 183 6.75 -5.77 -3.40
N LEU A 184 6.10 -5.33 -4.49
CA LEU A 184 6.62 -5.43 -5.84
C LEU A 184 7.99 -4.73 -5.98
N MET A 185 8.12 -3.51 -5.46
CA MET A 185 9.38 -2.75 -5.51
C MET A 185 10.49 -3.43 -4.71
N ARG A 186 10.17 -4.08 -3.58
CA ARG A 186 11.14 -4.91 -2.85
C ARG A 186 11.54 -6.15 -3.63
N ILE A 187 10.60 -6.80 -4.34
CA ILE A 187 10.94 -7.93 -5.22
C ILE A 187 11.95 -7.50 -6.29
N LEU A 188 11.66 -6.40 -6.99
CA LEU A 188 12.53 -5.88 -8.06
C LEU A 188 13.87 -5.36 -7.53
N GLY A 189 13.88 -4.73 -6.34
CA GLY A 189 15.11 -4.30 -5.66
C GLY A 189 16.00 -5.49 -5.31
N THR A 190 15.43 -6.54 -4.70
CA THR A 190 16.17 -7.77 -4.40
C THR A 190 16.69 -8.45 -5.68
N LEU A 191 15.95 -8.41 -6.78
CA LEU A 191 16.45 -8.92 -8.07
C LEU A 191 17.68 -8.13 -8.54
N ALA A 192 17.64 -6.80 -8.47
CA ALA A 192 18.77 -5.95 -8.83
C ALA A 192 20.00 -6.25 -7.96
N ASP A 193 19.79 -6.45 -6.65
CA ASP A 193 20.86 -6.79 -5.71
C ASP A 193 21.44 -8.18 -5.99
N LEU A 194 20.62 -9.18 -6.34
CA LEU A 194 21.09 -10.53 -6.70
C LEU A 194 21.88 -10.55 -8.01
N ASN A 195 21.60 -9.61 -8.93
CA ASN A 195 22.35 -9.43 -10.16
C ASN A 195 23.67 -8.66 -9.95
N ASN A 196 23.88 -8.06 -8.78
CA ASN A 196 25.11 -7.36 -8.45
C ASN A 196 26.11 -8.32 -7.76
N PRO A 197 27.24 -8.66 -8.39
CA PRO A 197 28.23 -9.58 -7.82
C PRO A 197 28.92 -9.03 -6.56
N GLU A 198 28.85 -7.73 -6.30
CA GLU A 198 29.41 -7.07 -5.10
C GLU A 198 28.40 -7.03 -3.92
N SER A 199 27.19 -7.56 -4.11
CA SER A 199 26.15 -7.59 -3.08
C SER A 199 26.42 -8.66 -2.03
N GLU A 200 26.64 -8.24 -0.77
CA GLU A 200 26.86 -9.14 0.37
C GLU A 200 25.57 -9.48 1.15
N TYR A 201 24.39 -9.15 0.61
CA TYR A 201 23.14 -9.30 1.36
C TYR A 201 22.69 -10.76 1.49
N SER A 202 22.42 -11.16 2.74
CA SER A 202 21.73 -12.42 3.06
C SER A 202 20.22 -12.22 3.06
N TYR A 203 19.51 -12.99 2.23
CA TYR A 203 18.06 -13.01 2.18
C TYR A 203 17.49 -14.22 2.91
N THR A 204 16.46 -14.00 3.71
CA THR A 204 15.74 -15.09 4.39
C THR A 204 14.51 -15.49 3.59
N ARG A 205 14.13 -16.76 3.69
CA ARG A 205 12.87 -17.28 3.15
C ARG A 205 11.69 -16.45 3.63
N SER A 206 11.67 -16.08 4.91
CA SER A 206 10.55 -15.36 5.53
C SER A 206 10.30 -13.99 4.88
N SER A 207 11.37 -13.25 4.53
CA SER A 207 11.25 -11.95 3.87
C SER A 207 10.81 -12.06 2.42
N LEU A 208 11.36 -13.03 1.68
CA LEU A 208 11.05 -13.19 0.25
C LEU A 208 9.61 -13.68 0.03
N VAL A 209 9.21 -14.73 0.77
CA VAL A 209 7.87 -15.33 0.70
C VAL A 209 6.78 -14.30 0.99
N ALA A 210 6.96 -13.45 2.01
CA ALA A 210 5.97 -12.46 2.37
C ALA A 210 5.70 -11.42 1.26
N HIS A 211 6.70 -11.07 0.46
CA HIS A 211 6.54 -10.14 -0.65
C HIS A 211 5.91 -10.82 -1.86
N VAL A 212 6.39 -12.02 -2.21
CA VAL A 212 5.87 -12.84 -3.30
C VAL A 212 4.38 -13.14 -3.09
N ASP A 213 3.99 -13.62 -1.91
CA ASP A 213 2.59 -13.91 -1.57
C ASP A 213 1.66 -12.69 -1.72
N LYS A 214 2.11 -11.51 -1.30
CA LYS A 214 1.29 -10.30 -1.44
C LYS A 214 1.07 -9.90 -2.90
N VAL A 215 2.10 -10.02 -3.74
CA VAL A 215 2.02 -9.70 -5.17
C VAL A 215 1.17 -10.74 -5.90
N HIS A 216 1.40 -12.02 -5.64
CA HIS A 216 0.61 -13.12 -6.19
C HIS A 216 -0.90 -12.96 -5.91
N ASN A 217 -1.27 -12.73 -4.65
CA ASN A 217 -2.66 -12.52 -4.27
C ASN A 217 -3.29 -11.31 -5.00
N SER A 218 -2.53 -10.24 -5.21
CA SER A 218 -2.97 -9.10 -5.99
C SER A 218 -3.16 -9.44 -7.47
N ILE A 219 -2.27 -10.25 -8.06
CA ILE A 219 -2.37 -10.73 -9.45
C ILE A 219 -3.65 -11.54 -9.63
N ILE A 220 -3.93 -12.52 -8.77
CA ILE A 220 -5.16 -13.33 -8.83
C ILE A 220 -6.41 -12.46 -8.74
N LEU A 221 -6.44 -11.50 -7.81
CA LEU A 221 -7.61 -10.65 -7.58
C LEU A 221 -7.92 -9.71 -8.76
N ASN A 222 -6.91 -9.30 -9.51
CA ASN A 222 -7.04 -8.28 -10.57
C ASN A 222 -6.93 -8.85 -11.99
N ASN A 223 -6.51 -10.10 -12.11
CA ASN A 223 -6.47 -10.86 -13.35
C ASN A 223 -7.22 -12.18 -13.11
N PRO A 224 -8.52 -12.12 -12.79
CA PRO A 224 -9.29 -13.35 -12.66
C PRO A 224 -9.09 -14.12 -13.96
N GLU A 225 -8.73 -15.40 -13.85
CA GLU A 225 -8.81 -16.28 -15.00
C GLU A 225 -10.20 -16.07 -15.61
N PRO A 226 -10.33 -15.88 -16.94
CA PRO A 226 -11.62 -16.05 -17.56
C PRO A 226 -12.03 -17.45 -17.14
N SER A 227 -12.99 -17.53 -16.21
CA SER A 227 -13.39 -18.77 -15.57
C SER A 227 -13.42 -19.81 -16.68
N GLU A 228 -12.60 -20.86 -16.58
CA GLU A 228 -12.94 -22.09 -17.28
C GLU A 228 -14.42 -22.26 -17.03
N LYS A 229 -15.20 -22.18 -18.12
CA LYS A 229 -16.64 -22.31 -18.08
C LYS A 229 -16.91 -23.66 -17.44
N THR A 230 -17.06 -23.66 -16.12
CA THR A 230 -17.62 -24.74 -15.34
C THR A 230 -19.11 -24.49 -15.44
N ASP A 231 -19.62 -25.03 -16.54
CA ASP A 231 -20.98 -24.96 -17.03
C ASP A 231 -21.56 -23.57 -17.28
N VAL A 232 -22.29 -23.52 -18.38
CA VAL A 232 -23.38 -22.56 -18.57
C VAL A 232 -24.40 -22.86 -17.46
N ASN A 233 -24.13 -22.38 -16.24
CA ASN A 233 -25.23 -22.09 -15.35
C ASN A 233 -25.89 -20.87 -15.96
N ASP A 234 -27.11 -21.06 -16.50
CA ASP A 234 -28.00 -19.99 -16.96
C ASP A 234 -28.41 -19.06 -15.79
N ARG A 235 -27.56 -18.82 -14.79
CA ARG A 235 -27.88 -18.14 -13.53
C ARG A 235 -27.04 -16.90 -13.29
N ILE A 236 -27.68 -15.84 -12.78
CA ILE A 236 -27.04 -14.56 -12.48
C ILE A 236 -26.25 -14.64 -11.18
N PHE A 237 -26.80 -15.25 -10.14
CA PHE A 237 -26.17 -15.49 -8.83
C PHE A 237 -26.21 -16.98 -8.48
N TRP A 238 -25.13 -17.48 -7.88
CA TRP A 238 -25.10 -18.82 -7.30
C TRP A 238 -24.25 -18.84 -6.04
N ILE A 239 -24.34 -19.94 -5.29
CA ILE A 239 -23.49 -20.19 -4.13
C ILE A 239 -22.58 -21.36 -4.48
N ASP A 240 -21.29 -21.18 -4.21
CA ASP A 240 -20.29 -22.23 -4.28
C ASP A 240 -19.52 -22.23 -2.95
N GLY A 241 -19.53 -23.39 -2.28
CA GLY A 241 -19.19 -23.50 -0.86
C GLY A 241 -19.97 -22.51 0.01
N ASP A 242 -19.24 -21.61 0.67
CA ASP A 242 -19.77 -20.57 1.56
C ASP A 242 -19.81 -19.19 0.92
N ASP A 243 -19.54 -19.06 -0.37
CA ASP A 243 -19.41 -17.77 -1.03
C ASP A 243 -20.50 -17.55 -2.08
N ILE A 244 -20.86 -16.28 -2.28
CA ILE A 244 -21.83 -15.88 -3.30
C ILE A 244 -21.05 -15.48 -4.55
N TYR A 245 -21.47 -15.98 -5.70
CA TYR A 245 -20.90 -15.65 -6.99
C TYR A 245 -21.93 -14.96 -7.86
N HIS A 246 -21.44 -14.14 -8.80
CA HIS A 246 -22.24 -13.48 -9.81
C HIS A 246 -21.60 -13.66 -11.19
N TYR A 247 -22.42 -13.93 -12.21
CA TYR A 247 -21.96 -14.36 -13.54
C TYR A 247 -20.93 -13.44 -14.19
N LYS A 248 -21.00 -12.13 -13.91
CA LYS A 248 -20.09 -11.12 -14.48
C LYS A 248 -18.87 -10.82 -13.61
N VAL A 249 -18.98 -10.92 -12.29
CA VAL A 249 -17.94 -10.43 -11.36
C VAL A 249 -17.28 -11.55 -10.56
N GLY A 250 -17.72 -12.80 -10.74
CA GLY A 250 -17.25 -13.93 -9.95
C GLY A 250 -17.66 -13.80 -8.48
N LYS A 251 -16.76 -14.17 -7.57
CA LYS A 251 -16.98 -14.17 -6.13
C LYS A 251 -17.27 -12.75 -5.60
N MET A 252 -18.37 -12.61 -4.89
CA MET A 252 -18.79 -11.36 -4.26
C MET A 252 -18.20 -11.22 -2.85
N ASN A 253 -17.58 -10.08 -2.59
CA ASN A 253 -16.91 -9.75 -1.33
C ASN A 253 -17.87 -9.10 -0.31
N TYR A 254 -17.88 -9.65 0.91
CA TYR A 254 -18.59 -9.09 2.07
C TYR A 254 -17.83 -9.41 3.37
N ARG A 255 -18.02 -8.58 4.40
CA ARG A 255 -17.32 -8.75 5.69
C ARG A 255 -18.13 -9.65 6.62
N LYS A 256 -17.59 -10.81 7.00
CA LYS A 256 -18.16 -11.68 8.03
C LYS A 256 -18.03 -11.05 9.43
N ARG A 257 -18.95 -11.37 10.35
CA ARG A 257 -18.85 -11.06 11.79
C ARG A 257 -18.40 -12.31 12.52
N GLY A 258 -17.08 -12.47 12.69
CA GLY A 258 -16.51 -13.76 13.12
C GLY A 258 -16.68 -14.80 12.01
N SER A 259 -17.14 -16.00 12.35
CA SER A 259 -17.52 -17.04 11.39
C SER A 259 -18.88 -16.81 10.72
N ASN A 260 -19.66 -15.84 11.19
CA ASN A 260 -21.06 -15.67 10.77
C ASN A 260 -21.22 -14.63 9.66
N ASP A 261 -22.04 -14.97 8.67
CA ASP A 261 -22.47 -14.04 7.64
C ASP A 261 -23.34 -12.91 8.24
N PRO A 262 -23.27 -11.67 7.70
CA PRO A 262 -24.25 -10.65 8.03
C PRO A 262 -25.68 -11.09 7.69
N LYS A 263 -26.69 -10.61 8.42
CA LYS A 263 -28.11 -10.97 8.21
C LYS A 263 -28.58 -10.79 6.76
N TYR A 264 -28.11 -9.76 6.06
CA TYR A 264 -28.47 -9.53 4.65
C TYR A 264 -27.82 -10.52 3.68
N ILE A 265 -26.65 -11.04 4.01
CA ILE A 265 -26.01 -12.11 3.24
C ILE A 265 -26.74 -13.43 3.49
N GLN A 266 -27.05 -13.76 4.75
CA GLN A 266 -27.84 -14.97 5.07
C GLN A 266 -29.21 -14.94 4.37
N ALA A 267 -29.91 -13.80 4.42
CA ALA A 267 -31.18 -13.62 3.73
C ALA A 267 -31.04 -13.80 2.21
N PHE A 268 -30.00 -13.21 1.62
CA PHE A 268 -29.77 -13.35 0.19
C PHE A 268 -29.40 -14.77 -0.22
N LYS A 269 -28.56 -15.47 0.56
CA LYS A 269 -28.24 -16.88 0.34
C LYS A 269 -29.47 -17.76 0.41
N ASN A 270 -30.37 -17.49 1.35
CA ASN A 270 -31.65 -18.19 1.43
C ASN A 270 -32.49 -17.99 0.16
N VAL A 271 -32.50 -16.78 -0.42
CA VAL A 271 -33.19 -16.54 -1.69
C VAL A 271 -32.56 -17.34 -2.83
N ILE A 272 -31.23 -17.34 -2.94
CA ILE A 272 -30.49 -18.07 -3.99
C ILE A 272 -30.75 -19.59 -3.91
N ASN A 273 -30.76 -20.16 -2.70
CA ASN A 273 -30.88 -21.61 -2.51
C ASN A 273 -32.32 -22.12 -2.54
N TYR A 274 -33.29 -21.34 -2.04
CA TYR A 274 -34.64 -21.84 -1.75
C TYR A 274 -35.74 -21.26 -2.64
N VAL A 275 -35.46 -20.28 -3.50
CA VAL A 275 -36.37 -19.93 -4.61
C VAL A 275 -36.16 -20.92 -5.76
N PRO A 276 -37.17 -21.70 -6.17
CA PRO A 276 -37.02 -22.70 -7.21
C PRO A 276 -36.63 -22.08 -8.56
N ALA A 277 -35.80 -22.80 -9.33
CA ALA A 277 -35.48 -22.43 -10.70
C ALA A 277 -36.76 -22.30 -11.54
N GLY A 278 -36.87 -21.22 -12.32
CA GLY A 278 -38.05 -20.92 -13.14
C GLY A 278 -39.20 -20.23 -12.40
N THR A 279 -39.13 -20.06 -11.07
CA THR A 279 -40.11 -19.26 -10.31
C THR A 279 -39.68 -17.80 -10.27
N VAL A 280 -40.38 -16.94 -10.99
CA VAL A 280 -40.09 -15.50 -11.00
C VAL A 280 -40.51 -14.82 -9.71
N GLN A 281 -41.65 -15.22 -9.13
CA GLN A 281 -42.23 -14.61 -7.93
C GLN A 281 -42.81 -15.69 -7.00
N MET A 282 -42.60 -15.53 -5.70
CA MET A 282 -43.08 -16.43 -4.66
C MET A 282 -43.55 -15.65 -3.43
N GLY A 283 -44.62 -16.11 -2.78
CA GLY A 283 -45.08 -15.51 -1.51
C GLY A 283 -44.07 -15.74 -0.37
N ILE A 284 -43.79 -14.73 0.44
CA ILE A 284 -42.84 -14.79 1.58
C ILE A 284 -43.17 -15.93 2.54
N SER A 285 -44.46 -16.16 2.80
CA SER A 285 -44.93 -17.24 3.67
C SER A 285 -44.67 -18.63 3.08
N GLU A 286 -44.73 -18.78 1.76
CA GLU A 286 -44.39 -20.04 1.07
C GLU A 286 -42.87 -20.24 1.05
N PHE A 287 -42.13 -19.19 0.69
CA PHE A 287 -40.66 -19.19 0.69
C PHE A 287 -40.09 -19.59 2.06
N LYS A 288 -40.58 -19.01 3.16
CA LYS A 288 -40.14 -19.36 4.53
C LYS A 288 -40.42 -20.81 4.93
N LYS A 289 -41.40 -21.48 4.31
CA LYS A 289 -41.67 -22.91 4.56
C LYS A 289 -40.62 -23.81 3.89
N ARG A 290 -40.01 -23.35 2.79
CA ARG A 290 -38.99 -24.10 2.02
C ARG A 290 -37.60 -24.05 2.65
N ILE A 291 -37.31 -23.05 3.47
CA ILE A 291 -36.01 -22.88 4.13
C ILE A 291 -35.83 -23.96 5.21
N HIS A 292 -34.71 -24.69 5.16
CA HIS A 292 -34.35 -25.68 6.17
C HIS A 292 -34.26 -25.06 7.57
N LYS A 293 -34.59 -25.82 8.62
CA LYS A 293 -34.72 -25.27 9.99
C LYS A 293 -33.43 -24.61 10.49
N THR A 294 -32.26 -25.12 10.09
CA THR A 294 -30.93 -24.58 10.44
C THR A 294 -30.62 -23.24 9.78
N ASP A 295 -31.25 -22.97 8.63
CA ASP A 295 -30.95 -21.80 7.80
C ASP A 295 -31.99 -20.70 7.98
N LYS A 296 -33.01 -20.96 8.82
CA LYS A 296 -34.04 -19.98 9.14
C LYS A 296 -33.45 -18.83 9.93
N ILE A 297 -33.66 -17.63 9.38
CA ILE A 297 -33.24 -16.39 9.99
C ILE A 297 -34.45 -15.64 10.56
N SER A 298 -34.28 -15.08 11.76
CA SER A 298 -35.28 -14.22 12.39
C SER A 298 -35.17 -12.79 11.82
N CYS A 299 -35.54 -12.59 10.56
CA CYS A 299 -35.56 -11.26 9.96
C CYS A 299 -36.77 -11.00 9.04
N ASN A 300 -37.14 -9.73 8.91
CA ASN A 300 -37.99 -9.26 7.83
C ASN A 300 -37.13 -9.14 6.55
N TYR A 301 -37.50 -9.90 5.51
CA TYR A 301 -36.76 -9.97 4.25
C TYR A 301 -36.81 -8.65 3.48
N ARG A 302 -37.95 -7.95 3.45
CA ARG A 302 -38.11 -6.61 2.83
C ARG A 302 -37.11 -5.61 3.43
N THR A 303 -37.03 -5.52 4.75
CA THR A 303 -36.12 -4.56 5.41
C THR A 303 -34.65 -4.97 5.32
N THR A 304 -34.37 -6.24 5.00
CA THR A 304 -33.02 -6.82 5.06
C THR A 304 -32.35 -6.91 3.69
N ILE A 305 -33.11 -7.24 2.63
CA ILE A 305 -32.61 -7.35 1.24
C ILE A 305 -33.53 -6.68 0.20
N GLY A 306 -34.62 -6.02 0.60
CA GLY A 306 -35.45 -5.24 -0.31
C GLY A 306 -34.81 -3.92 -0.75
N LYS A 307 -35.52 -3.18 -1.62
CA LYS A 307 -35.02 -1.95 -2.26
C LYS A 307 -34.52 -0.86 -1.30
N SER A 308 -35.10 -0.77 -0.10
CA SER A 308 -34.69 0.21 0.94
C SER A 308 -33.58 -0.30 1.87
N ALA A 309 -33.14 -1.55 1.72
CA ALA A 309 -32.13 -2.16 2.57
C ALA A 309 -30.72 -1.64 2.24
N ARG A 310 -30.32 -0.53 2.88
CA ARG A 310 -29.02 0.14 2.63
C ARG A 310 -27.82 -0.80 2.68
N SER A 311 -27.84 -1.80 3.57
CA SER A 311 -26.75 -2.77 3.70
C SER A 311 -26.63 -3.69 2.47
N PHE A 312 -27.76 -4.17 1.95
CA PHE A 312 -27.79 -5.02 0.77
C PHE A 312 -27.46 -4.24 -0.50
N ILE A 313 -28.05 -3.06 -0.68
CA ILE A 313 -27.72 -2.17 -1.80
C ILE A 313 -26.25 -1.75 -1.77
N GLY A 314 -25.72 -1.45 -0.58
CA GLY A 314 -24.29 -1.18 -0.38
C GLY A 314 -23.41 -2.38 -0.76
N PHE A 315 -23.84 -3.60 -0.47
CA PHE A 315 -23.16 -4.83 -0.87
C PHE A 315 -23.10 -5.01 -2.38
N LEU A 316 -24.22 -4.83 -3.10
CA LEU A 316 -24.23 -4.88 -4.57
C LEU A 316 -23.31 -3.81 -5.17
N LYS A 317 -23.43 -2.56 -4.69
CA LYS A 317 -22.61 -1.43 -5.15
C LYS A 317 -21.11 -1.66 -4.93
N LYS A 318 -20.71 -2.17 -3.75
CA LYS A 318 -19.31 -2.47 -3.42
C LYS A 318 -18.72 -3.53 -4.37
N ASN A 319 -19.54 -4.48 -4.80
CA ASN A 319 -19.17 -5.53 -5.75
C ASN A 319 -19.36 -5.13 -7.22
N LYS A 320 -19.68 -3.86 -7.51
CA LYS A 320 -19.94 -3.34 -8.86
C LYS A 320 -21.06 -4.10 -9.59
N VAL A 321 -22.01 -4.66 -8.85
CA VAL A 321 -23.20 -5.35 -9.38
C VAL A 321 -24.40 -4.40 -9.31
N LYS A 322 -25.19 -4.34 -10.38
CA LYS A 322 -26.48 -3.67 -10.40
C LYS A 322 -27.58 -4.69 -10.17
N ASN A 323 -28.61 -4.32 -9.42
CA ASN A 323 -29.83 -5.12 -9.27
C ASN A 323 -30.73 -4.99 -10.51
N ILE A 324 -30.19 -5.21 -11.71
CA ILE A 324 -30.91 -5.07 -12.98
C ILE A 324 -30.50 -6.21 -13.89
N HIS A 325 -31.49 -6.93 -14.41
CA HIS A 325 -31.30 -8.05 -15.30
C HIS A 325 -30.91 -7.55 -16.69
N SER A 326 -29.87 -8.15 -17.28
CA SER A 326 -29.26 -7.70 -18.54
C SER A 326 -30.21 -7.74 -19.74
N LYS A 327 -31.02 -8.81 -19.87
CA LYS A 327 -32.00 -8.96 -20.96
C LYS A 327 -33.33 -8.24 -20.75
N SER A 328 -33.98 -8.40 -19.59
CA SER A 328 -35.32 -7.85 -19.35
C SER A 328 -35.33 -6.42 -18.82
N ASN A 329 -34.18 -5.90 -18.38
CA ASN A 329 -34.04 -4.60 -17.72
C ASN A 329 -34.91 -4.44 -16.45
N MET A 330 -35.38 -5.56 -15.88
CA MET A 330 -36.13 -5.62 -14.62
C MET A 330 -35.20 -5.82 -13.42
N GLU A 331 -35.67 -5.55 -12.21
CA GLU A 331 -34.88 -5.82 -11.00
C GLU A 331 -34.66 -7.34 -10.84
N ILE A 332 -33.41 -7.75 -10.58
CA ILE A 332 -33.06 -9.18 -10.41
C ILE A 332 -33.69 -9.73 -9.14
N LEU A 333 -33.60 -8.97 -8.05
CA LEU A 333 -34.22 -9.28 -6.78
C LEU A 333 -35.09 -8.11 -6.32
N ASP A 334 -36.37 -8.36 -6.14
CA ASP A 334 -37.27 -7.45 -5.42
C ASP A 334 -37.97 -8.20 -4.29
N VAL A 335 -38.10 -7.55 -3.13
CA VAL A 335 -38.63 -8.17 -1.93
C VAL A 335 -39.55 -7.19 -1.22
N THR A 336 -40.81 -7.60 -1.09
CA THR A 336 -41.86 -6.91 -0.33
C THR A 336 -42.18 -7.70 0.94
N ASP A 337 -43.17 -7.25 1.71
CA ASP A 337 -43.64 -8.02 2.88
C ASP A 337 -44.38 -9.30 2.45
N ASP A 338 -44.92 -9.31 1.22
CA ASP A 338 -45.78 -10.37 0.72
C ASP A 338 -45.06 -11.30 -0.26
N TYR A 339 -44.08 -10.81 -1.03
CA TYR A 339 -43.45 -11.55 -2.12
C TYR A 339 -41.93 -11.39 -2.21
N VAL A 340 -41.27 -12.42 -2.75
CA VAL A 340 -39.90 -12.38 -3.29
C VAL A 340 -40.01 -12.58 -4.79
N THR A 341 -39.49 -11.63 -5.56
CA THR A 341 -39.26 -11.75 -6.99
C THR A 341 -37.77 -11.99 -7.22
N PHE A 342 -37.40 -13.07 -7.90
CA PHE A 342 -35.99 -13.42 -8.13
C PHE A 342 -35.75 -13.91 -9.57
N LEU A 343 -35.39 -12.98 -10.45
CA LEU A 343 -35.05 -13.24 -11.85
C LEU A 343 -33.59 -13.69 -11.97
N ASN A 344 -33.31 -14.87 -11.46
CA ASN A 344 -31.93 -15.36 -11.37
C ASN A 344 -31.42 -16.05 -12.63
N ASN A 345 -32.15 -16.01 -13.75
CA ASN A 345 -31.72 -16.66 -14.98
C ASN A 345 -31.01 -15.65 -15.90
N LEU A 346 -30.11 -16.07 -16.80
CA LEU A 346 -29.34 -15.18 -17.68
C LEU A 346 -30.03 -14.78 -18.97
#